data_AF-A0A0B6ZR93-F1
#
_entry.id   AF-A0A0B6ZR93-F1
#
_cell.length_a   1.000
_cell.length_b   1.000
_cell.length_c   1.000
_cell.angle_alpha   90.00
_cell.angle_beta   90.00
_cell.angle_gamma   90.00
#
_symmetry.space_group_name_H-M   'P 1'
#
loop_
_entity.id
_entity.type
_entity.pdbx_description
1 polymer ?
#
loop_
_entity_poly.entity_id
_entity_poly.type
_entity_poly.pdbx_seq_one_letter_code
_entity_poly.pdbx_strand_id
1 'polypeptide(L)' 'VHCVAGLGRAPVLVALALMEAGLKYEDAVEMIREKRRGALNAKQLAYLEHYRAKYRLRQKWRT' A
#
# COMPACT_ATOMS: atom_id res chain seq x y z
N VAL A 1 0.82 -10.45 -6.70
CA VAL A 1 0.23 -10.75 -5.37
C VAL A 1 -1.25 -11.05 -5.57
N HIS A 2 -1.71 -12.26 -5.25
CA HIS A 2 -3.12 -12.61 -5.34
C HIS A 2 -3.67 -12.98 -3.95
N CYS A 3 -4.94 -12.66 -3.70
CA CYS A 3 -5.65 -13.14 -2.52
C CYS A 3 -6.53 -14.29 -2.98
N VAL A 4 -6.34 -15.49 -2.42
CA VAL A 4 -7.08 -16.73 -2.78
C VAL A 4 -8.61 -16.56 -2.63
N ALA A 5 -9.05 -15.63 -1.77
CA ALA A 5 -10.47 -15.36 -1.51
C ALA A 5 -10.92 -13.93 -1.89
N GLY A 6 -10.11 -13.14 -2.61
CA GLY A 6 -10.53 -11.79 -3.06
C GLY A 6 -10.76 -10.74 -1.96
N LEU A 7 -10.41 -11.02 -0.69
CA LEU A 7 -10.70 -10.19 0.51
C LEU A 7 -9.94 -8.85 0.63
N GLY A 8 -9.34 -8.33 -0.46
CA GLY A 8 -8.69 -7.01 -0.44
C GLY A 8 -7.42 -6.90 0.41
N ARG A 9 -6.83 -8.01 0.88
CA ARG A 9 -5.58 -8.00 1.68
C ARG A 9 -4.33 -7.74 0.82
N ALA A 10 -4.35 -8.17 -0.44
CA ALA A 10 -3.25 -7.95 -1.37
C ALA A 10 -2.98 -6.46 -1.64
N PRO A 11 -3.99 -5.62 -1.95
CA PRO A 11 -3.80 -4.17 -2.09
C PRO A 11 -3.19 -3.50 -0.85
N VAL A 12 -3.56 -3.93 0.36
CA VAL A 12 -2.99 -3.37 1.61
C VAL A 12 -1.49 -3.64 1.68
N LEU A 13 -1.03 -4.84 1.35
CA LEU A 13 0.40 -5.17 1.34
C LEU A 13 1.17 -4.36 0.29
N VAL A 14 0.55 -4.11 -0.87
CA VAL A 14 1.13 -3.24 -1.90
C VAL A 14 1.26 -1.81 -1.39
N ALA A 15 0.22 -1.27 -0.74
CA ALA A 15 0.26 0.07 -0.15
C ALA A 15 1.38 0.20 0.90
N LEU A 16 1.50 -0.79 1.79
CA LEU A 16 2.57 -0.84 2.79
C LEU A 16 3.96 -0.85 2.14
N ALA A 17 4.15 -1.63 1.07
CA ALA A 17 5.43 -1.68 0.36
C ALA A 17 5.78 -0.34 -0.29
N LEU A 18 4.81 0.34 -0.90
CA LEU A 18 4.98 1.67 -1.48
C LEU A 18 5.34 2.71 -0.40
N MET A 19 4.65 2.68 0.73
CA MET A 19 4.93 3.56 1.87
C MET A 19 6.30 3.30 2.49
N GLU A 20 6.69 2.03 2.65
CA GLU A 20 8.03 1.64 3.11
C GLU A 20 9.14 2.02 2.12
N ALA A 21 8.82 2.14 0.82
CA ALA A 21 9.74 2.67 -0.20
C ALA A 21 9.85 4.20 -0.17
N GLY A 22 8.96 4.89 0.55
CA GLY A 22 9.01 6.34 0.77
C GLY A 22 7.84 7.13 0.18
N LEU A 23 6.82 6.47 -0.40
CA LEU A 23 5.62 7.17 -0.85
C LEU A 23 4.75 7.58 0.35
N LYS A 24 4.03 8.69 0.20
CA LYS A 24 3.00 9.06 1.16
C LYS A 24 1.79 8.14 1.01
N TYR A 25 0.98 8.09 2.07
CA TYR A 25 -0.22 7.25 2.10
C TYR A 25 -1.18 7.62 0.96
N GLU A 26 -1.39 8.91 0.72
CA GLU A 26 -2.31 9.44 -0.30
C GLU A 26 -1.89 8.95 -1.70
N ASP A 27 -0.61 9.13 -2.03
CA ASP A 27 -0.02 8.72 -3.31
C ASP A 27 -0.09 7.19 -3.50
N ALA A 28 0.20 6.42 -2.44
CA ALA A 28 0.14 4.97 -2.49
C ALA A 28 -1.29 4.45 -2.72
N VAL A 29 -2.29 5.07 -2.10
CA VAL A 29 -3.71 4.73 -2.29
C VAL A 29 -4.19 5.11 -3.69
N GLU A 30 -3.81 6.31 -4.17
CA GLU A 30 -4.17 6.77 -5.50
C GLU A 30 -3.61 5.85 -6.58
N MET A 31 -2.32 5.50 -6.50
CA MET A 31 -1.67 4.58 -7.43
C MET A 31 -2.37 3.20 -7.49
N ILE A 32 -2.86 2.70 -6.35
CA ILE A 32 -3.62 1.44 -6.32
C ILE A 32 -5.00 1.62 -6.96
N ARG A 33 -5.68 2.74 -6.71
CA ARG A 33 -7.01 3.03 -7.26
C ARG A 33 -6.99 3.26 -8.76
N GLU A 34 -5.93 3.85 -9.30
CA GLU A 34 -5.71 3.98 -10.75
C GLU A 34 -5.70 2.61 -11.44
N LYS A 35 -5.08 1.60 -10.80
CA LYS A 35 -5.02 0.24 -11.35
C LYS A 35 -6.30 -0.55 -11.09
N ARG A 36 -6.94 -0.35 -9.93
CA ARG A 36 -8.19 -1.01 -9.58
C ARG A 36 -9.00 -0.17 -8.60
N ARG A 37 -10.04 0.49 -9.12
CA ARG A 37 -11.00 1.25 -8.30
C ARG A 37 -11.68 0.33 -7.27
N GLY A 38 -11.82 0.83 -6.04
CA GLY A 38 -12.46 0.08 -4.95
C GLY A 38 -11.62 -1.06 -4.36
N ALA A 39 -10.32 -1.16 -4.67
CA ALA A 39 -9.44 -2.21 -4.15
C ALA A 39 -9.19 -2.13 -2.62
N LEU A 40 -9.45 -0.97 -2.00
CA LEU A 40 -9.27 -0.71 -0.58
C LEU A 40 -10.60 -0.26 0.05
N ASN A 41 -10.95 -0.83 1.19
CA ASN A 41 -12.14 -0.45 1.97
C ASN A 41 -11.81 0.62 3.04
N ALA A 42 -12.84 1.20 3.67
CA ALA A 42 -12.67 2.27 4.65
C ALA A 42 -11.79 1.87 5.86
N LYS A 43 -11.92 0.64 6.38
CA LYS A 43 -11.12 0.17 7.51
C LYS A 43 -9.64 0.03 7.16
N GLN A 44 -9.34 -0.35 5.92
CA GLN A 44 -7.97 -0.45 5.42
C GLN A 44 -7.35 0.93 5.19
N LEU A 45 -8.13 1.89 4.71
CA LEU A 45 -7.67 3.27 4.55
C LEU A 45 -7.31 3.89 5.90
N ALA A 46 -8.17 3.76 6.91
CA ALA A 46 -7.88 4.23 8.27
C ALA A 46 -6.61 3.57 8.86
N TYR A 47 -6.37 2.30 8.56
CA TYR A 47 -5.12 1.63 8.97
C TYR A 47 -3.90 2.22 8.27
N LEU A 48 -3.97 2.43 6.95
CA LEU A 48 -2.86 2.96 6.16
C LEU A 48 -2.57 4.44 6.50
N GLU A 49 -3.58 5.23 6.81
CA GLU A 49 -3.45 6.62 7.26
C GLU A 49 -2.60 6.75 8.53
N HIS A 50 -2.79 5.84 9.48
CA HIS A 50 -2.02 5.81 10.73
C HIS A 50 -0.73 4.98 10.65
N TYR A 51 -0.43 4.37 9.50
CA TYR A 51 0.74 3.53 9.35
C TYR A 51 2.02 4.38 9.26
N ARG A 52 2.95 4.16 10.19
CA ARG A 52 4.26 4.80 10.21
C ARG A 52 5.31 3.88 9.55
N ALA A 53 5.71 4.23 8.34
CA ALA A 53 6.77 3.54 7.61
C ALA A 53 8.10 3.57 8.40
N LYS A 54 8.78 2.42 8.44
CA LYS A 54 10.12 2.24 9.02
C LYS A 54 11.24 2.45 7.99
N TYR A 55 10.86 2.68 6.73
CA TYR A 55 11.75 2.94 5.59
C TYR A 55 12.77 1.84 5.34
N ARG A 56 12.44 0.59 5.65
CA ARG A 56 13.36 -0.55 5.49
C ARG A 56 13.62 -0.89 4.03
N LEU A 57 12.76 -0.43 3.12
CA LEU A 57 12.88 -0.64 1.68
C LEU A 57 13.63 0.49 0.97
N ARG A 58 13.93 1.61 1.65
CA ARG A 58 14.58 2.81 1.07
C ARG A 58 16.08 2.62 0.72
N GLN A 59 16.62 1.40 0.85
CA GLN A 59 18.07 1.13 0.87
C GLN A 59 18.56 0.02 -0.10
N LYS A 60 17.80 -0.39 -1.12
CA LYS A 60 18.26 -1.48 -2.03
C LYS A 60 18.21 -1.23 -3.55
N TRP A 61 17.84 -0.03 -4.00
CA TRP A 61 17.74 0.28 -5.45
C TRP A 61 18.72 1.37 -5.92
N ARG A 62 19.79 1.62 -5.16
CA ARG A 62 20.93 2.44 -5.57
C ARG A 62 22.18 1.57 -5.59
N THR A 63 22.31 0.71 -6.57
CA THR A 63 23.60 0.16 -7.03
C THR A 63 23.45 -0.25 -8.47
#